data_AF-A0A1X7KDP7-F1
#
_entry.id   AF-A0A1X7KDP7-F1
#
_cell.length_a   1.000
_cell.length_b   1.000
_cell.length_c   1.000
_cell.angle_alpha   90.00
_cell.angle_beta   90.00
_cell.angle_gamma   90.00
#
_symmetry.space_group_name_H-M   'P 1'
#
loop_
_entity.id
_entity.type
_entity.pdbx_description
1 polymer ?
#
loop_
_entity_poly.entity_id
_entity_poly.type
_entity_poly.pdbx_seq_one_letter_code
_entity_poly.pdbx_strand_id
1 'polypeptide(L)'
;MTRRFSLMAALDSSLGPVLVVGGGCVGERKIRTLLSADFPVTLVSPEATSGLQGLAGRRQITWHRRTVTEEDFSSHRIAVLALSREDTLSVMALVKSPCLLDCCGAKELGNWSLAAQFRTDGHLIGVGSFGTSPSASADLKMNLQSWLESERERPILFSRKSTLARAQTMEAARALQSLGLPVEIKTMSTCGDSNLSCHLSSFGGYGAFVKCLEEAILEGKGDGAVHSLKDVPTLLPDGLELVAVLPRAATSDLLVSFCPGGLEGLPEGALIGTASLRRKAQLLKLRPDLNFTLIRGNVNTRLAKLDTGEMDGIVLAKAGLDRLGIKPAMATELPTIPSPCQGIIAIEARTGSALAEQARRINHRPTWLMALAERELLRTLQVGCHVPFAAVSSWEGESLHLRAQALSELGDSVDMDISRPVSTDEQAQDLGREMGKRLLSSPEALSMLRASS
;
A
#
# COMPACT_ATOMS: atom_id res chain seq x y z
N MET A 1 -0.38 47.04 11.32
CA MET A 1 0.12 45.85 10.59
C MET A 1 1.40 46.24 9.86
N THR A 2 2.54 45.68 10.27
CA THR A 2 3.81 45.81 9.53
C THR A 2 3.65 45.13 8.17
N ARG A 3 3.76 45.89 7.08
CA ARG A 3 3.76 45.33 5.72
C ARG A 3 5.01 44.46 5.57
N ARG A 4 4.84 43.13 5.49
CA ARG A 4 5.94 42.20 5.22
C ARG A 4 5.99 41.91 3.72
N PHE A 5 7.11 42.25 3.09
CA PHE A 5 7.42 41.79 1.73
C PHE A 5 8.17 40.46 1.84
N SER A 6 7.67 39.42 1.18
CA SER A 6 8.25 38.08 1.26
C SER A 6 9.08 37.79 0.02
N LEU A 7 10.36 37.48 0.21
CA LEU A 7 11.26 37.05 -0.86
C LEU A 7 11.51 35.54 -0.72
N MET A 8 11.34 34.79 -1.81
CA MET A 8 11.81 33.41 -1.86
C MET A 8 13.25 33.39 -2.38
N ALA A 9 14.13 32.72 -1.64
CA ALA A 9 15.53 32.52 -2.03
C ALA A 9 15.81 31.02 -2.15
N ALA A 10 16.51 30.63 -3.22
CA ALA A 10 17.10 29.30 -3.35
C ALA A 10 18.46 29.32 -2.65
N LEU A 11 18.68 28.35 -1.77
CA LEU A 11 19.94 28.15 -1.06
C LEU A 11 20.52 26.81 -1.51
N ASP A 12 21.84 26.71 -1.58
CA ASP A 12 22.55 25.46 -1.86
C ASP A 12 23.50 25.08 -0.71
N SER A 13 24.06 23.88 -0.81
CA SER A 13 24.91 23.28 0.22
C SER A 13 26.24 24.00 0.44
N SER A 14 26.61 24.99 -0.37
CA SER A 14 27.80 25.83 -0.15
C SER A 14 27.72 26.66 1.14
N LEU A 15 26.52 26.85 1.69
CA LEU A 15 26.31 27.52 2.98
C LEU A 15 26.76 26.69 4.19
N GLY A 16 27.12 25.43 3.96
CA GLY A 16 27.58 24.51 5.00
C GLY A 16 26.44 23.72 5.64
N PRO A 17 26.73 23.01 6.75
CA PRO A 17 25.74 22.18 7.41
C PRO A 17 24.59 23.01 7.99
N VAL A 18 23.39 22.43 7.96
CA VAL A 18 22.21 22.98 8.63
C VAL A 18 22.08 22.36 10.02
N LEU A 19 21.99 23.21 11.05
CA LEU A 19 21.72 22.77 12.41
C LEU A 19 20.24 22.41 12.54
N VAL A 20 19.93 21.23 13.07
CA VAL A 20 18.57 20.84 13.43
C VAL A 20 18.53 20.51 14.91
N VAL A 21 17.68 21.22 15.65
CA VAL A 21 17.50 21.02 17.09
C VAL A 21 16.18 20.32 17.33
N GLY A 22 16.23 19.14 17.95
CA GLY A 22 15.06 18.28 18.23
C GLY A 22 14.95 17.07 17.30
N GLY A 23 15.05 15.87 17.88
CA GLY A 23 15.03 14.60 17.15
C GLY A 23 13.66 13.92 17.06
N GLY A 24 12.55 14.65 17.30
CA GLY A 24 11.20 14.13 17.14
C GLY A 24 10.74 14.01 15.67
N CYS A 25 9.48 13.64 15.45
CA CYS A 25 8.92 13.47 14.11
C CYS A 25 9.01 14.71 13.21
N VAL A 26 8.89 15.92 13.80
CA VAL A 26 9.07 17.19 13.09
C VAL A 26 10.50 17.36 12.60
N GLY A 27 11.47 17.06 13.46
CA GLY A 27 12.89 17.10 13.14
C GLY A 27 13.25 16.11 12.04
N GLU A 28 12.75 14.87 12.16
CA GLU A 28 12.94 13.85 11.12
C GLU A 28 12.43 14.31 9.75
N ARG A 29 11.22 14.87 9.69
CA ARG A 29 10.65 15.37 8.44
C ARG A 29 11.50 16.49 7.83
N LYS A 30 11.97 17.44 8.65
CA LYS A 30 12.81 18.56 8.18
C LYS A 30 14.17 18.08 7.68
N ILE A 31 14.79 17.13 8.40
CA ILE A 31 16.06 16.52 8.00
C ILE A 31 15.94 15.81 6.66
N ARG A 32 14.86 15.05 6.43
CA ARG A 32 14.61 14.41 5.13
C ARG A 32 14.50 15.43 4.00
N THR A 33 13.81 16.55 4.22
CA THR A 33 13.73 17.63 3.22
C THR A 33 15.12 18.21 2.92
N LEU A 34 15.92 18.49 3.94
CA LEU A 34 17.28 19.04 3.78
C LEU A 34 18.21 18.09 3.03
N LEU A 35 18.19 16.80 3.39
CA LEU A 35 18.97 15.76 2.71
C LEU A 35 18.56 15.58 1.24
N SER A 36 17.27 15.71 0.92
CA SER A 36 16.80 15.66 -0.48
C SER A 36 17.29 16.83 -1.33
N ALA A 37 17.77 17.89 -0.69
CA ALA A 37 18.37 19.06 -1.31
C ALA A 37 19.91 19.10 -1.13
N ASP A 38 20.52 17.95 -0.81
CA ASP A 38 21.97 17.77 -0.66
C ASP A 38 22.62 18.65 0.42
N PHE A 39 21.85 19.16 1.39
CA PHE A 39 22.41 19.87 2.54
C PHE A 39 23.01 18.88 3.54
N PRO A 40 24.26 19.07 3.99
CA PRO A 40 24.77 18.41 5.17
C PRO A 40 23.94 18.80 6.39
N VAL A 41 23.69 17.87 7.30
CA VAL A 41 22.85 18.11 8.47
C VAL A 41 23.59 17.75 9.75
N THR A 42 23.56 18.68 10.71
CA THR A 42 23.98 18.47 12.10
C THR A 42 22.73 18.41 12.97
N LEU A 43 22.39 17.24 13.49
CA LEU A 43 21.32 17.05 14.47
C LEU A 43 21.87 17.18 15.89
N VAL A 44 21.29 18.06 16.70
CA VAL A 44 21.56 18.14 18.14
C VAL A 44 20.28 17.80 18.89
N SER A 45 20.27 16.63 19.53
CA SER A 45 19.13 16.23 20.38
C SER A 45 19.51 15.06 21.30
N PRO A 46 19.05 15.04 22.57
CA PRO A 46 19.29 13.90 23.48
C PRO A 46 18.68 12.58 22.98
N GLU A 47 17.56 12.69 22.29
CA GLU A 47 16.79 11.58 21.73
C GLU A 47 16.50 11.83 20.26
N ALA A 48 16.37 10.75 19.50
CA ALA A 48 16.02 10.81 18.09
C ALA A 48 15.13 9.63 17.73
N THR A 49 14.23 9.81 16.78
CA THR A 49 13.41 8.73 16.22
C THR A 49 14.29 7.61 15.63
N SER A 50 13.74 6.41 15.50
CA SER A 50 14.42 5.26 14.87
C SER A 50 14.88 5.59 13.44
N GLY A 51 14.13 6.43 12.71
CA GLY A 51 14.51 6.92 11.38
C GLY A 51 15.78 7.76 11.41
N LEU A 52 15.87 8.73 12.32
CA LEU A 52 17.07 9.57 12.49
C LEU A 52 18.28 8.78 13.00
N GLN A 53 18.06 7.82 13.91
CA GLN A 53 19.11 6.90 14.35
C GLN A 53 19.67 6.09 13.17
N GLY A 54 18.79 5.61 12.27
CA GLY A 54 19.19 4.91 11.05
C GLY A 54 20.01 5.79 10.09
N LEU A 55 19.63 7.06 9.93
CA LEU A 55 20.37 8.02 9.10
C LEU A 55 21.76 8.32 9.68
N ALA A 56 21.85 8.52 11.01
CA ALA A 56 23.13 8.72 11.70
C ALA A 56 24.02 7.47 11.60
N GLY A 57 23.45 6.27 11.78
CA GLY A 57 24.17 5.00 11.67
C GLY A 57 24.75 4.76 10.26
N ARG A 58 24.10 5.30 9.22
CA ARG A 58 24.57 5.29 7.83
C ARG A 58 25.48 6.48 7.48
N ARG A 59 25.84 7.32 8.46
CA ARG A 59 26.64 8.54 8.30
C ARG A 59 26.05 9.55 7.30
N GLN A 60 24.73 9.58 7.16
CA GLN A 60 24.05 10.57 6.31
C GLN A 60 23.83 11.91 7.04
N ILE A 61 23.84 11.89 8.37
CA ILE A 61 23.78 13.07 9.23
C ILE A 61 24.82 12.96 10.35
N THR A 62 25.25 14.10 10.88
CA THR A 62 26.04 14.16 12.11
C THR A 62 25.08 14.32 13.28
N TRP A 63 25.03 13.36 14.21
CA TRP A 63 24.15 13.45 15.38
C TRP A 63 24.94 13.62 16.67
N HIS A 64 24.73 14.74 17.35
CA HIS A 64 25.20 15.01 18.70
C HIS A 64 24.09 14.72 19.72
N ARG A 65 24.31 13.67 20.52
CA ARG A 65 23.35 13.19 21.51
C ARG A 65 23.42 13.99 22.82
N ARG A 66 23.06 15.27 22.74
CA ARG A 66 23.05 16.22 23.86
C ARG A 66 22.03 17.34 23.64
N THR A 67 21.86 18.20 24.64
CA THR A 67 21.16 19.47 24.50
C THR A 67 22.00 20.47 23.71
N VAL A 68 21.31 21.40 23.05
CA VAL A 68 21.94 22.46 22.23
C VAL A 68 22.61 23.51 23.12
N THR A 69 23.70 24.10 22.63
CA THR A 69 24.44 25.19 23.28
C THR A 69 24.55 26.40 22.36
N GLU A 70 25.01 27.54 22.89
CA GLU A 70 25.26 28.75 22.11
C GLU A 70 26.29 28.54 20.98
N GLU A 71 27.28 27.67 21.19
CA GLU A 71 28.34 27.37 20.21
C GLU A 71 27.81 26.63 18.96
N ASP A 72 26.72 25.87 19.10
CA ASP A 72 26.07 25.23 17.95
C ASP A 72 25.52 26.29 16.99
N PHE A 73 24.98 27.39 17.51
CA PHE A 73 24.43 28.48 16.68
C PHE A 73 25.53 29.38 16.10
N SER A 74 26.65 29.55 16.78
CA SER A 74 27.77 30.35 16.24
C SER A 74 28.48 29.66 15.08
N SER A 75 28.43 28.33 15.02
CA SER A 75 29.05 27.51 13.97
C SER A 75 28.16 27.26 12.75
N HIS A 76 26.88 27.64 12.79
CA HIS A 76 25.91 27.35 11.72
C HIS A 76 25.20 28.62 11.23
N ARG A 77 25.11 28.77 9.91
CA ARG A 77 24.41 29.92 9.26
C ARG A 77 22.90 29.72 9.19
N ILE A 78 22.45 28.47 9.25
CA ILE A 78 21.04 28.07 9.17
C ILE A 78 20.75 27.10 10.31
N ALA A 79 19.66 27.34 11.02
CA ALA A 79 19.17 26.49 12.09
C ALA A 79 17.65 26.24 11.97
N VAL A 80 17.24 25.00 12.21
CA VAL A 80 15.85 24.58 12.29
C VAL A 80 15.56 24.13 13.72
N LEU A 81 14.66 24.85 14.39
CA LEU A 81 14.21 24.50 15.74
C LEU A 81 12.93 23.66 15.61
N ALA A 82 13.09 22.34 15.62
CA ALA A 82 12.01 21.36 15.52
C ALA A 82 11.49 20.96 16.91
N LEU A 83 11.12 21.98 17.70
CA LEU A 83 10.76 21.86 19.11
C LEU A 83 9.31 22.31 19.36
N SER A 84 8.81 22.06 20.57
CA SER A 84 7.54 22.66 21.05
C SER A 84 7.69 24.19 21.15
N ARG A 85 6.56 24.91 21.30
CA ARG A 85 6.59 26.38 21.47
C ARG A 85 7.42 26.81 22.69
N GLU A 86 7.22 26.12 23.81
CA GLU A 86 7.87 26.40 25.09
C GLU A 86 9.38 26.13 25.03
N ASP A 87 9.76 24.97 24.48
CA ASP A 87 11.16 24.62 24.29
C ASP A 87 11.86 25.55 23.29
N THR A 88 11.15 25.97 22.24
CA THR A 88 11.66 26.93 21.27
C THR A 88 12.01 28.25 21.96
N LEU A 89 11.11 28.80 22.78
CA LEU A 89 11.35 30.03 23.54
C LEU A 89 12.60 29.93 24.42
N SER A 90 12.79 28.78 25.07
CA SER A 90 13.95 28.53 25.93
C SER A 90 15.26 28.49 25.13
N VAL A 91 15.26 27.85 23.95
CA VAL A 91 16.42 27.76 23.07
C VAL A 91 16.73 29.09 22.37
N MET A 92 15.73 29.93 22.10
CA MET A 92 15.95 31.24 21.45
C MET A 92 16.90 32.15 22.23
N ALA A 93 16.97 32.02 23.55
CA ALA A 93 17.92 32.79 24.38
C ALA A 93 19.39 32.43 24.11
N LEU A 94 19.67 31.26 23.52
CA LEU A 94 21.01 30.81 23.16
C LEU A 94 21.47 31.34 21.80
N VAL A 95 20.56 31.87 20.98
CA VAL A 95 20.88 32.37 19.65
C VAL A 95 21.40 33.81 19.74
N LYS A 96 22.73 33.97 19.80
CA LYS A 96 23.38 35.29 19.82
C LYS A 96 24.06 35.68 18.50
N SER A 97 24.23 34.73 17.58
CA SER A 97 24.81 34.94 16.25
C SER A 97 23.74 35.23 15.19
N PRO A 98 24.09 35.95 14.09
CA PRO A 98 23.22 36.08 12.94
C PRO A 98 23.00 34.69 12.29
N CYS A 99 21.81 34.13 12.47
CA CYS A 99 21.43 32.81 11.96
C CYS A 99 20.05 32.87 11.30
N LEU A 100 19.87 32.20 10.16
CA LEU A 100 18.56 31.97 9.56
C LEU A 100 17.85 30.86 10.33
N LEU A 101 16.76 31.20 11.01
CA LEU A 101 16.05 30.38 11.97
C LEU A 101 14.64 30.02 11.49
N ASP A 102 14.40 28.72 11.29
CA ASP A 102 13.06 28.12 11.09
C ASP A 102 12.54 27.53 12.41
N CYS A 103 11.70 28.31 13.10
CA CYS A 103 11.13 27.95 14.40
C CYS A 103 9.80 27.21 14.23
N CYS A 104 9.82 25.87 14.20
CA CYS A 104 8.64 25.07 13.86
C CYS A 104 7.49 25.21 14.86
N GLY A 105 7.80 25.25 16.16
CA GLY A 105 6.83 25.36 17.25
C GLY A 105 6.45 26.79 17.65
N ALA A 106 7.23 27.79 17.25
CA ALA A 106 7.01 29.21 17.56
C ALA A 106 7.43 30.10 16.37
N LYS A 107 6.66 29.99 15.28
CA LYS A 107 7.02 30.52 13.94
C LYS A 107 7.20 32.03 13.92
N GLU A 108 6.50 32.75 14.77
CA GLU A 108 6.63 34.20 14.92
C GLU A 108 8.01 34.65 15.40
N LEU A 109 8.79 33.74 16.00
CA LEU A 109 10.15 33.98 16.47
C LEU A 109 11.22 33.68 15.40
N GLY A 110 10.85 32.94 14.34
CA GLY A 110 11.72 32.64 13.22
C GLY A 110 11.87 33.84 12.28
N ASN A 111 13.05 33.98 11.68
CA ASN A 111 13.33 34.97 10.63
C ASN A 111 13.44 34.33 9.24
N TRP A 112 13.27 33.00 9.15
CA TRP A 112 13.32 32.21 7.94
C TRP A 112 12.37 31.01 8.05
N SER A 113 11.98 30.40 6.93
CA SER A 113 11.20 29.17 6.95
C SER A 113 11.48 28.32 5.72
N LEU A 114 11.62 27.00 5.93
CA LEU A 114 11.75 26.05 4.84
C LEU A 114 10.37 25.83 4.19
N ALA A 115 10.20 26.36 2.98
CA ALA A 115 8.99 26.18 2.18
C ALA A 115 8.80 24.71 1.77
N ALA A 116 7.56 24.30 1.57
CA ALA A 116 7.28 23.01 0.95
C ALA A 116 7.65 23.11 -0.53
N GLN A 117 8.43 22.17 -1.05
CA GLN A 117 8.84 22.20 -2.45
C GLN A 117 8.37 20.96 -3.21
N PHE A 118 8.13 21.12 -4.50
CA PHE A 118 7.99 20.03 -5.46
C PHE A 118 8.70 20.38 -6.75
N ARG A 119 9.04 19.34 -7.53
CA ARG A 119 9.72 19.48 -8.82
C ARG A 119 8.87 18.80 -9.89
N THR A 120 8.73 19.45 -11.03
CA THR A 120 8.16 18.88 -12.26
C THR A 120 9.24 18.79 -13.33
N ASP A 121 8.91 18.26 -14.52
CA ASP A 121 9.85 18.02 -15.62
C ASP A 121 10.56 19.30 -16.14
N GLY A 122 10.13 20.49 -15.71
CA GLY A 122 10.79 21.77 -16.03
C GLY A 122 10.82 22.82 -14.91
N HIS A 123 10.25 22.54 -13.73
CA HIS A 123 10.04 23.57 -12.70
C HIS A 123 10.42 23.06 -11.31
N LEU A 124 11.04 23.92 -10.49
CA LEU A 124 11.17 23.75 -9.04
C LEU A 124 10.29 24.80 -8.37
N ILE A 125 9.30 24.36 -7.61
CA ILE A 125 8.29 25.26 -7.04
C ILE A 125 8.31 25.13 -5.52
N GLY A 126 8.52 26.27 -4.87
CA GLY A 126 8.33 26.43 -3.44
C GLY A 126 6.95 27.01 -3.14
N VAL A 127 6.24 26.39 -2.20
CA VAL A 127 4.98 26.84 -1.65
C VAL A 127 5.15 27.05 -0.15
N GLY A 128 4.90 28.27 0.32
CA GLY A 128 5.07 28.59 1.73
C GLY A 128 4.12 29.68 2.19
N SER A 129 3.48 29.44 3.33
CA SER A 129 2.69 30.45 4.03
C SER A 129 3.47 31.12 5.18
N PHE A 130 4.80 31.01 5.23
CA PHE A 130 5.60 31.31 6.44
C PHE A 130 5.07 30.60 7.69
N GLY A 131 4.52 29.40 7.50
CA GLY A 131 3.99 28.57 8.55
C GLY A 131 2.70 29.07 9.22
N THR A 132 2.06 30.16 8.76
CA THR A 132 0.75 30.59 9.26
C THR A 132 -0.35 29.54 9.04
N SER A 133 -0.26 28.74 7.97
CA SER A 133 -1.15 27.61 7.71
C SER A 133 -0.42 26.51 6.92
N PRO A 134 0.15 25.51 7.63
CA PRO A 134 0.80 24.37 7.00
C PRO A 134 -0.15 23.53 6.14
N SER A 135 -1.43 23.40 6.54
CA SER A 135 -2.45 22.72 5.76
C SER A 135 -2.73 23.46 4.45
N ALA A 136 -2.95 24.78 4.50
CA ALA A 136 -3.17 25.55 3.27
C ALA A 136 -1.94 25.54 2.33
N SER A 137 -0.72 25.50 2.88
CA SER A 137 0.49 25.34 2.06
C SER A 137 0.57 23.95 1.41
N ALA A 138 0.13 22.91 2.12
CA ALA A 138 0.06 21.55 1.58
C ALA A 138 -1.04 21.43 0.51
N ASP A 139 -2.21 22.00 0.74
CA ASP A 139 -3.32 22.04 -0.22
C ASP A 139 -2.93 22.82 -1.47
N LEU A 140 -2.34 24.00 -1.31
CA LEU A 140 -1.87 24.82 -2.43
C LEU A 140 -0.74 24.12 -3.20
N LYS A 141 0.17 23.44 -2.50
CA LYS A 141 1.20 22.60 -3.13
C LYS A 141 0.55 21.51 -3.98
N MET A 142 -0.39 20.75 -3.41
CA MET A 142 -1.07 19.66 -4.09
C MET A 142 -1.86 20.17 -5.30
N ASN A 143 -2.54 21.33 -5.18
CA ASN A 143 -3.29 21.95 -6.27
C ASN A 143 -2.39 22.47 -7.39
N LEU A 144 -1.28 23.15 -7.06
CA LEU A 144 -0.33 23.66 -8.05
C LEU A 144 0.42 22.53 -8.75
N GLN A 145 0.77 21.49 -7.99
CA GLN A 145 1.38 20.28 -8.53
C GLN A 145 0.41 19.59 -9.49
N SER A 146 -0.84 19.37 -9.08
CA SER A 146 -1.91 18.81 -9.91
C SER A 146 -2.14 19.63 -11.18
N TRP A 147 -2.17 20.97 -11.08
CA TRP A 147 -2.33 21.86 -12.22
C TRP A 147 -1.16 21.77 -13.22
N LEU A 148 0.09 21.79 -12.76
CA LEU A 148 1.24 21.63 -13.65
C LEU A 148 1.35 20.22 -14.22
N GLU A 149 0.94 19.22 -13.46
CA GLU A 149 0.88 17.82 -13.91
C GLU A 149 -0.29 17.59 -14.89
N SER A 150 -1.34 18.43 -14.85
CA SER A 150 -2.44 18.38 -15.83
C SER A 150 -2.03 18.80 -17.25
N GLU A 151 -0.86 19.42 -17.41
CA GLU A 151 -0.23 19.64 -18.72
C GLU A 151 0.55 18.40 -19.22
N ARG A 152 0.68 17.32 -18.42
CA ARG A 152 1.23 16.05 -18.93
C ARG A 152 0.27 15.45 -19.94
N GLU A 153 0.79 15.10 -21.11
CA GLU A 153 0.01 14.50 -22.20
C GLU A 153 -0.74 13.21 -21.79
N ARG A 154 -0.25 12.47 -20.77
CA ARG A 154 -0.84 11.20 -20.30
C ARG A 154 -0.58 10.94 -18.80
N PRO A 155 -1.57 10.51 -18.00
CA PRO A 155 -1.34 10.04 -16.64
C PRO A 155 -0.46 8.78 -16.60
N ILE A 156 0.39 8.64 -15.59
CA ILE A 156 1.26 7.51 -15.35
C ILE A 156 0.57 6.52 -14.39
N LEU A 157 0.31 5.30 -14.88
CA LEU A 157 -0.10 4.17 -14.06
C LEU A 157 1.07 3.24 -13.75
N PHE A 158 1.28 2.98 -12.47
CA PHE A 158 2.24 2.00 -12.04
C PHE A 158 1.72 0.56 -12.12
N SER A 159 2.65 -0.32 -12.47
CA SER A 159 2.47 -1.77 -12.47
C SER A 159 3.65 -2.45 -11.77
N ARG A 160 3.42 -3.63 -11.19
CA ARG A 160 4.53 -4.50 -10.79
C ARG A 160 5.19 -5.10 -12.04
N LYS A 161 6.46 -5.49 -11.93
CA LYS A 161 7.20 -6.08 -13.07
C LYS A 161 6.66 -7.43 -13.56
N SER A 162 5.94 -8.18 -12.74
CA SER A 162 5.43 -9.51 -13.12
C SER A 162 4.51 -9.46 -14.35
N THR A 163 4.57 -10.49 -15.20
CA THR A 163 3.75 -10.57 -16.42
C THR A 163 2.26 -10.44 -16.13
N LEU A 164 1.78 -11.02 -15.04
CA LEU A 164 0.36 -10.93 -14.64
C LEU A 164 -0.01 -9.49 -14.27
N ALA A 165 0.81 -8.82 -13.45
CA ALA A 165 0.55 -7.43 -13.08
C ALA A 165 0.51 -6.52 -14.30
N ARG A 166 1.44 -6.71 -15.25
CA ARG A 166 1.43 -5.97 -16.52
C ARG A 166 0.17 -6.24 -17.34
N ALA A 167 -0.27 -7.49 -17.43
CA ALA A 167 -1.51 -7.85 -18.14
C ALA A 167 -2.73 -7.17 -17.50
N GLN A 168 -2.80 -7.12 -16.16
CA GLN A 168 -3.85 -6.42 -15.42
C GLN A 168 -3.80 -4.91 -15.66
N THR A 169 -2.61 -4.30 -15.65
CA THR A 169 -2.46 -2.87 -15.96
C THR A 169 -2.85 -2.55 -17.40
N MET A 170 -2.54 -3.43 -18.37
CA MET A 170 -2.99 -3.27 -19.76
C MET A 170 -4.52 -3.37 -19.89
N GLU A 171 -5.18 -4.21 -19.08
CA GLU A 171 -6.64 -4.30 -19.03
C GLU A 171 -7.25 -2.97 -18.53
N ALA A 172 -6.74 -2.44 -17.42
CA ALA A 172 -7.15 -1.14 -16.89
C ALA A 172 -6.84 0.02 -17.85
N ALA A 173 -5.66 0.02 -18.48
CA ALA A 173 -5.28 1.04 -19.45
C ALA A 173 -6.19 1.05 -20.69
N ARG A 174 -6.61 -0.13 -21.18
CA ARG A 174 -7.59 -0.23 -22.27
C ARG A 174 -8.95 0.33 -21.86
N ALA A 175 -9.40 0.06 -20.64
CA ALA A 175 -10.64 0.62 -20.13
C ALA A 175 -10.57 2.16 -20.07
N LEU A 176 -9.48 2.74 -19.54
CA LEU A 176 -9.29 4.20 -19.50
C LEU A 176 -9.18 4.81 -20.91
N GLN A 177 -8.46 4.13 -21.82
CA GLN A 177 -8.33 4.57 -23.22
C GLN A 177 -9.69 4.64 -23.92
N SER A 178 -10.62 3.72 -23.63
CA SER A 178 -11.97 3.74 -24.20
C SER A 178 -12.79 4.98 -23.81
N LEU A 179 -12.39 5.68 -22.73
CA LEU A 179 -12.95 6.96 -22.31
C LEU A 179 -12.18 8.18 -22.85
N GLY A 180 -11.20 7.97 -23.72
CA GLY A 180 -10.33 9.03 -24.22
C GLY A 180 -9.21 9.44 -23.25
N LEU A 181 -8.89 8.61 -22.24
CA LEU A 181 -7.81 8.86 -21.29
C LEU A 181 -6.66 7.87 -21.50
N PRO A 182 -5.77 8.10 -22.49
CA PRO A 182 -4.58 7.28 -22.65
C PRO A 182 -3.63 7.48 -21.47
N VAL A 183 -3.06 6.39 -20.98
CA VAL A 183 -2.13 6.38 -19.84
C VAL A 183 -0.75 5.86 -20.25
N GLU A 184 0.30 6.36 -19.61
CA GLU A 184 1.63 5.77 -19.65
C GLU A 184 1.74 4.68 -18.58
N ILE A 185 2.38 3.55 -18.88
CA ILE A 185 2.57 2.47 -17.90
C ILE A 185 4.03 2.42 -17.48
N LYS A 186 4.30 2.59 -16.18
CA LYS A 186 5.64 2.42 -15.60
C LYS A 186 5.68 1.22 -14.68
N THR A 187 6.69 0.37 -14.86
CA THR A 187 6.85 -0.82 -14.01
C THR A 187 7.82 -0.56 -12.86
N MET A 188 7.49 -1.02 -11.65
CA MET A 188 8.37 -0.96 -10.49
C MET A 188 8.65 -2.35 -9.91
N SER A 189 9.85 -2.53 -9.36
CA SER A 189 10.18 -3.68 -8.52
C SER A 189 9.63 -3.43 -7.11
N THR A 190 9.00 -4.44 -6.53
CA THR A 190 8.55 -4.40 -5.12
C THR A 190 9.41 -5.33 -4.27
N CYS A 191 9.51 -5.10 -2.96
CA CYS A 191 10.28 -5.97 -2.06
C CYS A 191 9.80 -7.43 -2.11
N GLY A 192 8.51 -7.66 -2.35
CA GLY A 192 7.95 -9.00 -2.54
C GLY A 192 8.37 -9.70 -3.85
N ASP A 193 8.92 -8.97 -4.82
CA ASP A 193 9.49 -9.56 -6.05
C ASP A 193 10.96 -9.97 -5.86
N SER A 194 11.67 -9.38 -4.89
CA SER A 194 13.13 -9.54 -4.71
C SER A 194 13.51 -10.50 -3.57
N ASN A 195 12.70 -10.64 -2.52
CA ASN A 195 13.02 -11.47 -1.35
C ASN A 195 12.23 -12.79 -1.33
N LEU A 196 12.79 -13.84 -1.95
CA LEU A 196 12.21 -15.18 -1.96
C LEU A 196 12.37 -15.94 -0.63
N SER A 197 13.26 -15.49 0.27
CA SER A 197 13.72 -16.21 1.48
C SER A 197 13.00 -15.90 2.79
N CYS A 198 12.17 -14.84 2.89
CA CYS A 198 11.51 -14.46 4.14
C CYS A 198 10.08 -14.99 4.22
N HIS A 199 9.60 -15.51 5.35
CA HIS A 199 8.20 -15.93 5.48
C HIS A 199 7.25 -14.75 5.16
N LEU A 200 6.16 -14.97 4.43
CA LEU A 200 5.12 -13.94 4.20
C LEU A 200 4.55 -13.43 5.54
N SER A 201 4.65 -14.23 6.59
CA SER A 201 4.36 -13.87 7.98
C SER A 201 5.45 -13.01 8.66
N SER A 202 6.68 -12.99 8.16
CA SER A 202 7.81 -12.22 8.73
C SER A 202 7.85 -10.76 8.27
N PHE A 203 7.16 -10.42 7.18
CA PHE A 203 6.86 -9.03 6.85
C PHE A 203 5.49 -8.73 7.45
N GLY A 204 5.46 -7.99 8.56
CA GLY A 204 4.25 -7.56 9.25
C GLY A 204 3.15 -7.22 8.25
N GLY A 205 2.17 -8.14 8.16
CA GLY A 205 1.27 -8.29 7.03
C GLY A 205 0.66 -6.99 6.55
N TYR A 206 0.35 -6.98 5.25
CA TYR A 206 -0.13 -5.84 4.43
C TYR A 206 0.99 -4.94 3.87
N GLY A 207 1.11 -4.92 2.54
CA GLY A 207 1.80 -3.85 1.82
C GLY A 207 3.12 -4.19 1.12
N ALA A 208 3.74 -5.36 1.29
CA ALA A 208 5.05 -5.63 0.66
C ALA A 208 5.05 -5.53 -0.89
N PHE A 209 3.88 -5.74 -1.52
CA PHE A 209 3.68 -5.62 -2.98
C PHE A 209 3.06 -4.29 -3.42
N VAL A 210 2.53 -3.49 -2.49
CA VAL A 210 1.71 -2.31 -2.79
C VAL A 210 2.42 -1.03 -2.32
N LYS A 211 3.09 -1.07 -1.18
CA LYS A 211 3.77 0.05 -0.51
C LYS A 211 4.75 0.81 -1.40
N CYS A 212 5.57 0.11 -2.18
CA CYS A 212 6.51 0.80 -3.09
C CYS A 212 5.80 1.58 -4.19
N LEU A 213 4.62 1.12 -4.62
CA LEU A 213 3.79 1.82 -5.59
C LEU A 213 3.08 3.00 -4.93
N GLU A 214 2.50 2.79 -3.75
CA GLU A 214 1.86 3.83 -2.93
C GLU A 214 2.83 4.98 -2.61
N GLU A 215 4.05 4.67 -2.16
CA GLU A 215 5.11 5.66 -1.90
C GLU A 215 5.47 6.44 -3.17
N ALA A 216 5.58 5.76 -4.32
CA ALA A 216 5.89 6.42 -5.59
C ALA A 216 4.77 7.36 -6.05
N ILE A 217 3.50 6.97 -5.87
CA ILE A 217 2.35 7.85 -6.13
C ILE A 217 2.42 9.04 -5.17
N LEU A 218 2.56 8.82 -3.87
CA LEU A 218 2.60 9.89 -2.86
C LEU A 218 3.74 10.87 -3.10
N GLU A 219 4.90 10.40 -3.57
CA GLU A 219 6.06 11.23 -3.97
C GLU A 219 5.88 11.98 -5.30
N GLY A 220 4.79 11.76 -6.04
CA GLY A 220 4.51 12.42 -7.32
C GLY A 220 5.25 11.81 -8.52
N LYS A 221 5.74 10.57 -8.40
CA LYS A 221 6.43 9.87 -9.51
C LYS A 221 5.45 9.29 -10.54
N GLY A 222 4.18 9.20 -10.19
CA GLY A 222 3.08 8.78 -11.05
C GLY A 222 1.73 9.08 -10.41
N ASP A 223 0.66 8.76 -11.12
CA ASP A 223 -0.69 9.27 -10.83
C ASP A 223 -1.57 8.22 -10.16
N GLY A 224 -1.31 6.93 -10.43
CA GLY A 224 -2.01 5.82 -9.82
C GLY A 224 -1.32 4.48 -10.02
N ALA A 225 -1.92 3.41 -9.53
CA ALA A 225 -1.42 2.06 -9.67
C ALA A 225 -2.55 1.05 -9.90
N VAL A 226 -2.21 -0.08 -10.50
CA VAL A 226 -3.15 -1.17 -10.78
C VAL A 226 -2.77 -2.41 -10.00
N HIS A 227 -3.76 -3.00 -9.33
CA HIS A 227 -3.56 -4.12 -8.40
C HIS A 227 -4.54 -5.26 -8.65
N SER A 228 -4.12 -6.46 -8.25
CA SER A 228 -5.07 -7.50 -7.85
C SER A 228 -5.66 -7.10 -6.51
N LEU A 229 -6.98 -6.89 -6.42
CA LEU A 229 -7.58 -6.29 -5.22
C LEU A 229 -7.40 -7.16 -3.96
N LYS A 230 -7.28 -8.48 -4.12
CA LYS A 230 -6.97 -9.40 -3.01
C LYS A 230 -5.60 -9.17 -2.34
N ASP A 231 -4.69 -8.47 -3.02
CA ASP A 231 -3.35 -8.16 -2.51
C ASP A 231 -3.29 -6.74 -1.90
N VAL A 232 -4.38 -5.96 -2.01
CA VAL A 232 -4.48 -4.58 -1.52
C VAL A 232 -5.00 -4.59 -0.08
N PRO A 233 -4.33 -3.89 0.85
CA PRO A 233 -4.81 -3.74 2.21
C PRO A 233 -6.24 -3.19 2.32
N THR A 234 -6.95 -3.54 3.40
CA THR A 234 -8.29 -3.00 3.67
C THR A 234 -8.24 -1.51 3.98
N LEU A 235 -7.16 -1.05 4.61
CA LEU A 235 -6.84 0.35 4.87
C LEU A 235 -5.74 0.82 3.92
N LEU A 236 -6.00 1.88 3.17
CA LEU A 236 -5.01 2.52 2.30
C LEU A 236 -4.29 3.64 3.07
N PRO A 237 -3.09 4.05 2.63
CA PRO A 237 -2.42 5.24 3.14
C PRO A 237 -3.26 6.52 2.94
N ASP A 238 -3.11 7.48 3.84
CA ASP A 238 -3.74 8.79 3.71
C ASP A 238 -3.35 9.45 2.38
N GLY A 239 -4.34 9.99 1.67
CA GLY A 239 -4.17 10.65 0.38
C GLY A 239 -4.25 9.71 -0.84
N LEU A 240 -4.45 8.41 -0.64
CA LEU A 240 -4.75 7.44 -1.69
C LEU A 240 -6.16 6.88 -1.52
N GLU A 241 -6.81 6.53 -2.64
CA GLU A 241 -8.10 5.86 -2.65
C GLU A 241 -8.19 4.84 -3.79
N LEU A 242 -9.01 3.81 -3.59
CA LEU A 242 -9.48 2.98 -4.70
C LEU A 242 -10.52 3.78 -5.49
N VAL A 243 -10.25 4.00 -6.77
CA VAL A 243 -11.08 4.87 -7.62
C VAL A 243 -11.97 4.10 -8.58
N ALA A 244 -11.56 2.88 -8.93
CA ALA A 244 -12.33 2.01 -9.81
C ALA A 244 -11.95 0.55 -9.65
N VAL A 245 -12.90 -0.33 -9.93
CA VAL A 245 -12.67 -1.76 -10.18
C VAL A 245 -13.21 -2.16 -11.54
N LEU A 246 -12.56 -3.13 -12.17
CA LEU A 246 -13.03 -3.72 -13.43
C LEU A 246 -14.05 -4.84 -13.17
N PRO A 247 -14.79 -5.31 -14.20
CA PRO A 247 -15.61 -6.52 -14.09
C PRO A 247 -14.82 -7.70 -13.48
N ARG A 248 -15.46 -8.41 -12.54
CA ARG A 248 -14.79 -9.50 -11.82
C ARG A 248 -14.57 -10.69 -12.74
N ALA A 249 -13.32 -11.16 -12.83
CA ALA A 249 -12.98 -12.38 -13.55
C ALA A 249 -13.33 -13.64 -12.72
N ALA A 250 -13.08 -14.82 -13.28
CA ALA A 250 -13.34 -16.10 -12.62
C ALA A 250 -12.76 -16.15 -11.19
N THR A 251 -13.57 -16.60 -10.24
CA THR A 251 -13.20 -16.66 -8.83
C THR A 251 -12.58 -18.00 -8.43
N SER A 252 -12.78 -19.06 -9.21
CA SER A 252 -12.34 -20.42 -8.91
C SER A 252 -10.81 -20.55 -8.78
N ASP A 253 -10.41 -21.46 -7.89
CA ASP A 253 -9.05 -21.97 -7.83
C ASP A 253 -8.95 -23.24 -8.70
N LEU A 254 -7.83 -23.41 -9.38
CA LEU A 254 -7.51 -24.59 -10.17
C LEU A 254 -6.42 -25.40 -9.47
N LEU A 255 -6.61 -26.72 -9.40
CA LEU A 255 -5.52 -27.67 -9.23
C LEU A 255 -4.89 -27.87 -10.60
N VAL A 256 -3.57 -27.67 -10.70
CA VAL A 256 -2.77 -27.99 -11.88
C VAL A 256 -1.86 -29.14 -11.48
N SER A 257 -1.99 -30.28 -12.14
CA SER A 257 -1.29 -31.53 -11.82
C SER A 257 -1.04 -32.32 -13.09
N PHE A 258 -0.04 -33.21 -13.10
CA PHE A 258 0.13 -34.20 -14.16
C PHE A 258 -0.66 -35.49 -13.92
N CYS A 259 -1.30 -35.63 -12.76
CA CYS A 259 -2.16 -36.77 -12.45
C CYS A 259 -3.53 -36.61 -13.15
N PRO A 260 -4.01 -37.63 -13.88
CA PRO A 260 -5.35 -37.61 -14.45
C PRO A 260 -6.40 -37.68 -13.33
N GLY A 261 -7.60 -37.15 -13.57
CA GLY A 261 -8.73 -37.27 -12.62
C GLY A 261 -8.86 -36.16 -11.57
N GLY A 262 -8.07 -35.08 -11.69
CA GLY A 262 -8.19 -33.93 -10.80
C GLY A 262 -7.84 -34.27 -9.35
N LEU A 263 -8.57 -33.69 -8.39
CA LEU A 263 -8.31 -33.89 -6.95
C LEU A 263 -8.46 -35.36 -6.52
N GLU A 264 -9.43 -36.07 -7.09
CA GLU A 264 -9.69 -37.48 -6.76
C GLU A 264 -8.64 -38.42 -7.35
N GLY A 265 -8.06 -38.05 -8.49
CA GLY A 265 -7.05 -38.85 -9.18
C GLY A 265 -5.61 -38.67 -8.66
N LEU A 266 -5.41 -37.83 -7.65
CA LEU A 266 -4.11 -37.71 -6.97
C LEU A 266 -3.79 -38.97 -6.14
N PRO A 267 -2.52 -39.42 -6.11
CA PRO A 267 -2.11 -40.54 -5.27
C PRO A 267 -2.34 -40.25 -3.78
N GLU A 268 -2.44 -41.32 -2.99
CA GLU A 268 -2.49 -41.20 -1.53
C GLU A 268 -1.23 -40.50 -1.03
N GLY A 269 -1.38 -39.48 -0.19
CA GLY A 269 -0.24 -38.72 0.33
C GLY A 269 0.37 -37.72 -0.66
N ALA A 270 -0.31 -37.38 -1.76
CA ALA A 270 0.20 -36.45 -2.78
C ALA A 270 0.70 -35.12 -2.20
N LEU A 271 1.81 -34.62 -2.73
CA LEU A 271 2.46 -33.39 -2.32
C LEU A 271 1.98 -32.19 -3.15
N ILE A 272 1.27 -31.26 -2.51
CA ILE A 272 0.68 -30.08 -3.14
C ILE A 272 1.46 -28.81 -2.83
N GLY A 273 1.88 -28.10 -3.87
CA GLY A 273 2.53 -26.79 -3.78
C GLY A 273 1.53 -25.65 -3.58
N THR A 274 1.51 -25.05 -2.38
CA THR A 274 0.78 -23.80 -2.11
C THR A 274 1.38 -23.05 -0.91
N ALA A 275 1.41 -21.73 -1.00
CA ALA A 275 1.75 -20.85 0.13
C ALA A 275 0.51 -20.26 0.82
N SER A 276 -0.70 -20.62 0.39
CA SER A 276 -1.95 -20.11 0.95
C SER A 276 -2.49 -21.09 2.00
N LEU A 277 -2.59 -20.61 3.24
CA LEU A 277 -3.16 -21.38 4.35
C LEU A 277 -4.65 -21.69 4.12
N ARG A 278 -5.42 -20.76 3.55
CA ARG A 278 -6.80 -21.00 3.09
C ARG A 278 -6.90 -22.23 2.19
N ARG A 279 -6.11 -22.27 1.11
CA ARG A 279 -6.15 -23.38 0.15
C ARG A 279 -5.73 -24.70 0.79
N LYS A 280 -4.69 -24.68 1.63
CA LYS A 280 -4.26 -25.85 2.39
C LYS A 280 -5.39 -26.39 3.25
N ALA A 281 -6.01 -25.56 4.08
CA ALA A 281 -7.09 -25.97 4.97
C ALA A 281 -8.31 -26.50 4.20
N GLN A 282 -8.73 -25.82 3.12
CA GLN A 282 -9.85 -26.29 2.29
C GLN A 282 -9.55 -27.61 1.57
N LEU A 283 -8.31 -27.83 1.15
CA LEU A 283 -7.91 -29.10 0.54
C LEU A 283 -7.81 -30.23 1.56
N LEU A 284 -7.31 -29.97 2.77
CA LEU A 284 -7.31 -30.95 3.88
C LEU A 284 -8.74 -31.35 4.27
N LYS A 285 -9.70 -30.42 4.23
CA LYS A 285 -11.12 -30.73 4.44
C LYS A 285 -11.66 -31.73 3.40
N LEU A 286 -11.19 -31.63 2.15
CA LEU A 286 -11.65 -32.48 1.04
C LEU A 286 -10.88 -33.81 0.96
N ARG A 287 -9.58 -33.78 1.24
CA ARG A 287 -8.63 -34.90 1.17
C ARG A 287 -7.61 -34.77 2.32
N PRO A 288 -7.89 -35.36 3.49
CA PRO A 288 -7.04 -35.23 4.68
C PRO A 288 -5.65 -35.85 4.57
N ASP A 289 -5.43 -36.74 3.59
CA ASP A 289 -4.15 -37.41 3.35
C ASP A 289 -3.11 -36.54 2.62
N LEU A 290 -3.52 -35.39 2.06
CA LEU A 290 -2.63 -34.56 1.25
C LEU A 290 -1.48 -33.95 2.06
N ASN A 291 -0.30 -33.99 1.47
CA ASN A 291 0.90 -33.31 1.97
C ASN A 291 1.05 -31.95 1.28
N PHE A 292 1.77 -31.02 1.92
CA PHE A 292 1.92 -29.66 1.41
C PHE A 292 3.35 -29.16 1.45
N THR A 293 3.77 -28.49 0.38
CA THR A 293 5.04 -27.77 0.30
C THR A 293 4.84 -26.32 -0.07
N LEU A 294 5.72 -25.45 0.44
CA LEU A 294 5.68 -24.03 0.15
C LEU A 294 6.21 -23.76 -1.26
N ILE A 295 5.33 -23.31 -2.15
CA ILE A 295 5.72 -22.81 -3.46
C ILE A 295 5.57 -21.29 -3.56
N ARG A 296 6.61 -20.65 -4.11
CA ARG A 296 6.69 -19.20 -4.33
C ARG A 296 7.22 -18.86 -5.71
N GLY A 297 6.97 -17.62 -6.09
CA GLY A 297 7.24 -17.07 -7.41
C GLY A 297 5.96 -16.60 -8.08
N ASN A 298 6.12 -15.97 -9.24
CA ASN A 298 5.00 -15.64 -10.13
C ASN A 298 4.43 -16.93 -10.78
N VAL A 299 3.34 -16.80 -11.54
CA VAL A 299 2.64 -17.95 -12.17
C VAL A 299 3.61 -18.82 -12.99
N ASN A 300 4.46 -18.21 -13.83
CA ASN A 300 5.40 -18.95 -14.68
C ASN A 300 6.44 -19.70 -13.86
N THR A 301 7.01 -19.07 -12.82
CA THR A 301 7.96 -19.73 -11.92
C THR A 301 7.33 -20.91 -11.19
N ARG A 302 6.05 -20.81 -10.81
CA ARG A 302 5.34 -21.90 -10.13
C ARG A 302 5.06 -23.06 -11.08
N LEU A 303 4.64 -22.79 -12.31
CA LEU A 303 4.45 -23.82 -13.33
C LEU A 303 5.78 -24.53 -13.64
N ALA A 304 6.86 -23.78 -13.84
CA ALA A 304 8.18 -24.36 -14.08
C ALA A 304 8.67 -25.25 -12.92
N LYS A 305 8.29 -24.93 -11.67
CA LYS A 305 8.57 -25.79 -10.50
C LYS A 305 7.68 -27.03 -10.42
N LEU A 306 6.46 -26.97 -10.95
CA LEU A 306 5.65 -28.18 -11.12
C LEU A 306 6.30 -29.10 -12.16
N ASP A 307 6.82 -28.54 -13.25
CA ASP A 307 7.48 -29.28 -14.33
C ASP A 307 8.74 -30.05 -13.89
N THR A 308 9.37 -29.69 -12.75
CA THR A 308 10.53 -30.44 -12.21
C THR A 308 10.14 -31.77 -11.56
N GLY A 309 8.85 -31.99 -11.29
CA GLY A 309 8.36 -33.19 -10.61
C GLY A 309 8.59 -33.21 -9.09
N GLU A 310 8.99 -32.09 -8.49
CA GLU A 310 9.16 -31.98 -7.02
C GLU A 310 7.84 -32.01 -6.24
N MET A 311 6.70 -31.93 -6.93
CA MET A 311 5.36 -31.94 -6.34
C MET A 311 4.34 -32.52 -7.33
N ASP A 312 3.27 -33.13 -6.81
CA ASP A 312 2.24 -33.78 -7.62
C ASP A 312 1.24 -32.77 -8.20
N GLY A 313 1.10 -31.60 -7.59
CA GLY A 313 0.25 -30.54 -8.11
C GLY A 313 0.46 -29.19 -7.43
N ILE A 314 -0.05 -28.13 -8.05
CA ILE A 314 -0.08 -26.77 -7.49
C ILE A 314 -1.47 -26.17 -7.58
N VAL A 315 -1.77 -25.20 -6.73
CA VAL A 315 -3.03 -24.46 -6.78
C VAL A 315 -2.83 -23.04 -7.29
N LEU A 316 -3.55 -22.67 -8.34
CA LEU A 316 -3.49 -21.34 -8.97
C LEU A 316 -4.90 -20.73 -9.09
N ALA A 317 -4.99 -19.40 -9.14
CA ALA A 317 -6.28 -18.75 -9.37
C ALA A 317 -6.59 -18.77 -10.87
N LYS A 318 -7.80 -19.20 -11.26
CA LYS A 318 -8.20 -19.28 -12.67
C LYS A 318 -8.04 -17.94 -13.40
N ALA A 319 -8.49 -16.85 -12.79
CA ALA A 319 -8.35 -15.50 -13.35
C ALA A 319 -6.90 -15.06 -13.62
N GLY A 320 -5.90 -15.65 -12.95
CA GLY A 320 -4.49 -15.37 -13.23
C GLY A 320 -4.01 -16.06 -14.50
N LEU A 321 -4.43 -17.31 -14.71
CA LEU A 321 -4.11 -18.11 -15.90
C LEU A 321 -4.81 -17.56 -17.14
N ASP A 322 -6.11 -17.24 -17.03
CA ASP A 322 -6.92 -16.71 -18.13
C ASP A 322 -6.33 -15.39 -18.67
N ARG A 323 -5.89 -14.48 -17.79
CA ARG A 323 -5.26 -13.20 -18.19
C ARG A 323 -3.91 -13.36 -18.87
N LEU A 324 -3.19 -14.44 -18.56
CA LEU A 324 -1.92 -14.76 -19.18
C LEU A 324 -2.08 -15.58 -20.46
N GLY A 325 -3.30 -16.02 -20.79
CA GLY A 325 -3.55 -16.95 -21.89
C GLY A 325 -2.95 -18.34 -21.65
N ILE A 326 -2.65 -18.70 -20.40
CA ILE A 326 -2.03 -19.98 -20.05
C ILE A 326 -3.14 -20.99 -19.79
N LYS A 327 -3.12 -22.11 -20.51
CA LYS A 327 -4.03 -23.24 -20.31
C LYS A 327 -3.21 -24.49 -20.02
N PRO A 328 -2.99 -24.83 -18.74
CA PRO A 328 -2.31 -26.07 -18.39
C PRO A 328 -3.14 -27.27 -18.91
N ALA A 329 -2.46 -28.30 -19.42
CA ALA A 329 -3.12 -29.45 -20.04
C ALA A 329 -4.05 -30.20 -19.08
N MET A 330 -3.69 -30.26 -17.81
CA MET A 330 -4.43 -30.93 -16.75
C MET A 330 -4.67 -29.95 -15.60
N ALA A 331 -5.68 -29.09 -15.79
CA ALA A 331 -6.16 -28.16 -14.77
C ALA A 331 -7.64 -28.46 -14.46
N THR A 332 -7.96 -28.65 -13.18
CA THR A 332 -9.33 -28.91 -12.72
C THR A 332 -9.77 -27.86 -11.72
N GLU A 333 -11.01 -27.38 -11.86
CA GLU A 333 -11.61 -26.47 -10.88
C GLU A 333 -11.81 -27.17 -9.52
N LEU A 334 -11.41 -26.48 -8.45
CA LEU A 334 -11.56 -26.96 -7.09
C LEU A 334 -12.87 -26.40 -6.48
N PRO A 335 -13.65 -27.21 -5.75
CA PRO A 335 -14.87 -26.77 -5.08
C PRO A 335 -14.55 -25.98 -3.79
N THR A 336 -13.80 -24.89 -3.93
CA THR A 336 -13.29 -24.08 -2.80
C THR A 336 -13.84 -22.66 -2.83
N ILE A 337 -14.05 -22.08 -1.66
CA ILE A 337 -14.38 -20.64 -1.54
C ILE A 337 -13.06 -19.85 -1.71
N PRO A 338 -13.01 -18.84 -2.59
CA PRO A 338 -11.78 -18.13 -2.90
C PRO A 338 -11.35 -17.19 -1.78
N SER A 339 -10.17 -16.59 -1.94
CA SER A 339 -9.79 -15.44 -1.10
C SER A 339 -10.71 -14.25 -1.42
N PRO A 340 -11.00 -13.39 -0.42
CA PRO A 340 -11.69 -12.13 -0.66
C PRO A 340 -11.07 -11.34 -1.81
N CYS A 341 -11.91 -10.73 -2.62
CA CYS A 341 -11.60 -9.94 -3.80
C CYS A 341 -10.81 -10.66 -4.91
N GLN A 342 -10.74 -11.99 -4.89
CA GLN A 342 -10.12 -12.75 -5.97
C GLN A 342 -10.83 -12.47 -7.30
N GLY A 343 -10.03 -12.28 -8.35
CA GLY A 343 -10.52 -12.00 -9.71
C GLY A 343 -10.72 -10.51 -10.02
N ILE A 344 -10.68 -9.63 -9.02
CA ILE A 344 -10.93 -8.19 -9.20
C ILE A 344 -9.62 -7.44 -9.46
N ILE A 345 -9.60 -6.65 -10.54
CA ILE A 345 -8.57 -5.63 -10.77
C ILE A 345 -9.09 -4.32 -10.18
N ALA A 346 -8.22 -3.64 -9.43
CA ALA A 346 -8.51 -2.34 -8.85
C ALA A 346 -7.48 -1.29 -9.29
N ILE A 347 -7.96 -0.07 -9.45
CA ILE A 347 -7.14 1.12 -9.69
C ILE A 347 -7.12 1.93 -8.40
N GLU A 348 -5.92 2.21 -7.93
CA GLU A 348 -5.63 3.13 -6.83
C GLU A 348 -5.08 4.43 -7.42
N ALA A 349 -5.48 5.57 -6.88
CA ALA A 349 -4.93 6.87 -7.29
C ALA A 349 -4.93 7.85 -6.12
N ARG A 350 -4.25 8.99 -6.31
CA ARG A 350 -4.28 10.08 -5.33
C ARG A 350 -5.70 10.65 -5.21
N THR A 351 -6.17 10.82 -3.98
CA THR A 351 -7.49 11.40 -3.70
C THR A 351 -7.65 12.76 -4.37
N GLY A 352 -8.76 12.94 -5.09
CA GLY A 352 -9.08 14.19 -5.78
C GLY A 352 -8.19 14.53 -6.99
N SER A 353 -7.35 13.60 -7.45
CA SER A 353 -6.59 13.79 -8.70
C SER A 353 -7.47 13.70 -9.94
N ALA A 354 -7.03 14.31 -11.05
CA ALA A 354 -7.73 14.19 -12.33
C ALA A 354 -7.89 12.72 -12.76
N LEU A 355 -6.87 11.88 -12.52
CA LEU A 355 -6.97 10.45 -12.77
C LEU A 355 -8.06 9.80 -11.91
N ALA A 356 -8.18 10.15 -10.63
CA ALA A 356 -9.22 9.62 -9.76
C ALA A 356 -10.62 9.95 -10.28
N GLU A 357 -10.85 11.21 -10.65
CA GLU A 357 -12.13 11.66 -11.19
C GLU A 357 -12.50 10.94 -12.50
N GLN A 358 -11.54 10.81 -13.42
CA GLN A 358 -11.77 10.14 -14.70
C GLN A 358 -11.91 8.62 -14.55
N ALA A 359 -11.08 7.98 -13.72
CA ALA A 359 -11.11 6.53 -13.52
C ALA A 359 -12.41 6.05 -12.89
N ARG A 360 -13.07 6.85 -12.05
CA ARG A 360 -14.41 6.52 -11.51
C ARG A 360 -15.43 6.17 -12.59
N ARG A 361 -15.27 6.70 -13.81
CA ARG A 361 -16.16 6.46 -14.95
C ARG A 361 -16.05 5.04 -15.53
N ILE A 362 -14.94 4.33 -15.29
CA ILE A 362 -14.80 2.91 -15.67
C ILE A 362 -15.12 1.94 -14.53
N ASN A 363 -15.56 2.46 -13.37
CA ASN A 363 -15.87 1.63 -12.22
C ASN A 363 -17.06 0.70 -12.51
N HIS A 364 -16.84 -0.60 -12.40
CA HIS A 364 -17.91 -1.59 -12.55
C HIS A 364 -18.70 -1.72 -11.25
N ARG A 365 -19.85 -1.04 -11.18
CA ARG A 365 -20.69 -0.93 -9.97
C ARG A 365 -21.04 -2.27 -9.29
N PRO A 366 -21.46 -3.33 -10.02
CA PRO A 366 -21.71 -4.62 -9.39
C PRO A 366 -20.47 -5.24 -8.74
N THR A 367 -19.29 -5.11 -9.36
CA THR A 367 -18.03 -5.60 -8.76
C THR A 367 -17.62 -4.75 -7.57
N TRP A 368 -17.82 -3.44 -7.65
CA TRP A 368 -17.50 -2.51 -6.56
C TRP A 368 -18.25 -2.88 -5.28
N LEU A 369 -19.56 -3.13 -5.37
CA LEU A 369 -20.37 -3.53 -4.23
C LEU A 369 -19.96 -4.90 -3.65
N MET A 370 -19.65 -5.89 -4.51
CA MET A 370 -19.06 -7.17 -4.07
C MET A 370 -17.76 -6.96 -3.30
N ALA A 371 -16.87 -6.11 -3.83
CA ALA A 371 -15.59 -5.79 -3.21
C ALA A 371 -15.75 -5.07 -1.87
N LEU A 372 -16.68 -4.11 -1.75
CA LEU A 372 -16.95 -3.40 -0.51
C LEU A 372 -17.40 -4.36 0.60
N ALA A 373 -18.34 -5.26 0.31
CA ALA A 373 -18.81 -6.24 1.28
C ALA A 373 -17.67 -7.17 1.75
N GLU A 374 -16.88 -7.71 0.81
CA GLU A 374 -15.75 -8.59 1.12
C GLU A 374 -14.63 -7.89 1.90
N ARG A 375 -14.31 -6.64 1.55
CA ARG A 375 -13.28 -5.85 2.24
C ARG A 375 -13.73 -5.41 3.62
N GLU A 376 -14.99 -5.04 3.78
CA GLU A 376 -15.54 -4.63 5.07
C GLU A 376 -15.65 -5.80 6.06
N LEU A 377 -15.93 -6.99 5.55
CA LEU A 377 -15.82 -8.24 6.31
C LEU A 377 -14.40 -8.42 6.84
N LEU A 378 -13.38 -8.36 5.97
CA LEU A 378 -11.98 -8.46 6.38
C LEU A 378 -11.60 -7.38 7.42
N ARG A 379 -12.04 -6.15 7.22
CA ARG A 379 -11.79 -5.03 8.14
C ARG A 379 -12.43 -5.27 9.51
N THR A 380 -13.64 -5.83 9.54
CA THR A 380 -14.37 -6.14 10.78
C THR A 380 -13.69 -7.25 11.56
N LEU A 381 -13.21 -8.28 10.87
CA LEU A 381 -12.50 -9.41 11.49
C LEU A 381 -11.06 -9.06 11.91
N GLN A 382 -10.47 -7.99 11.37
CA GLN A 382 -9.07 -7.61 11.56
C GLN A 382 -8.08 -8.73 11.17
N VAL A 383 -8.46 -9.59 10.22
CA VAL A 383 -7.64 -10.70 9.76
C VAL A 383 -6.86 -10.34 8.49
N GLY A 384 -5.64 -10.88 8.39
CA GLY A 384 -4.77 -10.76 7.22
C GLY A 384 -4.70 -12.05 6.40
N CYS A 385 -3.84 -12.06 5.37
CA CYS A 385 -3.61 -13.23 4.52
C CYS A 385 -2.95 -14.43 5.22
N HIS A 386 -2.55 -14.29 6.48
CA HIS A 386 -1.96 -15.34 7.33
C HIS A 386 -3.02 -16.15 8.09
N VAL A 387 -4.30 -15.74 8.04
CA VAL A 387 -5.39 -16.53 8.63
C VAL A 387 -6.03 -17.39 7.53
N PRO A 388 -6.29 -18.69 7.77
CA PRO A 388 -7.07 -19.54 6.88
C PRO A 388 -8.53 -19.05 6.79
N PHE A 389 -8.77 -18.08 5.90
CA PHE A 389 -10.06 -17.44 5.73
C PHE A 389 -10.44 -17.30 4.25
N ALA A 390 -11.69 -17.57 3.94
CA ALA A 390 -12.26 -17.45 2.60
C ALA A 390 -13.54 -16.63 2.63
N ALA A 391 -13.78 -15.82 1.60
CA ALA A 391 -15.09 -15.20 1.38
C ALA A 391 -15.27 -14.82 -0.09
N VAL A 392 -16.53 -14.83 -0.52
CA VAL A 392 -16.94 -14.45 -1.87
C VAL A 392 -18.35 -13.91 -1.85
N SER A 393 -18.54 -12.80 -2.58
CA SER A 393 -19.86 -12.27 -2.90
C SER A 393 -20.23 -12.57 -4.34
N SER A 394 -21.51 -12.82 -4.57
CA SER A 394 -22.12 -12.98 -5.90
C SER A 394 -23.49 -12.33 -5.94
N TRP A 395 -23.92 -11.92 -7.13
CA TRP A 395 -25.26 -11.37 -7.35
C TRP A 395 -26.25 -12.49 -7.68
N GLU A 396 -27.41 -12.46 -7.02
CA GLU A 396 -28.58 -13.30 -7.27
C GLU A 396 -29.79 -12.38 -7.42
N GLY A 397 -30.10 -11.98 -8.66
CA GLY A 397 -31.06 -10.90 -8.92
C GLY A 397 -30.57 -9.58 -8.32
N GLU A 398 -31.39 -8.95 -7.48
CA GLU A 398 -31.05 -7.70 -6.77
C GLU A 398 -30.33 -7.95 -5.43
N SER A 399 -30.18 -9.22 -5.03
CA SER A 399 -29.55 -9.58 -3.77
C SER A 399 -28.06 -9.84 -3.95
N LEU A 400 -27.27 -9.27 -3.04
CA LEU A 400 -25.86 -9.60 -2.87
C LEU A 400 -25.75 -10.72 -1.85
N HIS A 401 -25.32 -11.89 -2.32
CA HIS A 401 -25.09 -13.08 -1.50
C HIS A 401 -23.60 -13.16 -1.13
N LEU A 402 -23.30 -13.00 0.15
CA LEU A 402 -21.96 -13.08 0.72
C LEU A 402 -21.80 -14.38 1.49
N ARG A 403 -20.84 -15.21 1.07
CA ARG A 403 -20.43 -16.44 1.77
C ARG A 403 -19.05 -16.24 2.38
N ALA A 404 -18.86 -16.75 3.59
CA ALA A 404 -17.61 -16.70 4.32
C ALA A 404 -17.31 -18.05 4.98
N GLN A 405 -16.03 -18.34 5.15
CA GLN A 405 -15.58 -19.56 5.78
C GLN A 405 -14.31 -19.28 6.60
N ALA A 406 -14.41 -19.50 7.91
CA ALA A 406 -13.27 -19.56 8.82
C ALA A 406 -12.78 -21.01 8.90
N LEU A 407 -11.47 -21.25 8.82
CA LEU A 407 -10.90 -22.59 8.85
C LEU A 407 -9.83 -22.75 9.92
N SER A 408 -9.73 -23.95 10.49
CA SER A 408 -8.56 -24.40 11.23
C SER A 408 -7.44 -24.79 10.25
N GLU A 409 -6.19 -24.87 10.73
CA GLU A 409 -5.08 -25.36 9.90
C GLU A 409 -5.22 -26.83 9.49
N LEU A 410 -6.09 -27.58 10.18
CA LEU A 410 -6.36 -29.00 9.96
C LEU A 410 -7.56 -29.25 9.02
N GLY A 411 -8.29 -28.19 8.63
CA GLY A 411 -9.39 -28.28 7.67
C GLY A 411 -10.80 -28.26 8.26
N ASP A 412 -10.95 -28.22 9.58
CA ASP A 412 -12.24 -27.89 10.19
C ASP A 412 -12.68 -26.50 9.75
N SER A 413 -13.99 -26.27 9.60
CA SER A 413 -14.47 -24.95 9.20
C SER A 413 -15.82 -24.59 9.79
N VAL A 414 -16.03 -23.28 9.91
CA VAL A 414 -17.34 -22.67 10.14
C VAL A 414 -17.71 -21.89 8.89
N ASP A 415 -18.80 -22.31 8.26
CA ASP A 415 -19.32 -21.74 7.02
C ASP A 415 -20.53 -20.87 7.36
N MET A 416 -20.59 -19.66 6.81
CA MET A 416 -21.71 -18.74 7.00
C MET A 416 -22.06 -18.04 5.69
N ASP A 417 -23.34 -17.77 5.51
CA ASP A 417 -23.87 -17.01 4.38
C ASP A 417 -24.90 -15.97 4.83
N ILE A 418 -24.95 -14.86 4.10
CA ILE A 418 -25.99 -13.83 4.23
C ILE A 418 -26.30 -13.32 2.82
N SER A 419 -27.59 -13.21 2.51
CA SER A 419 -28.07 -12.64 1.25
C SER A 419 -29.12 -11.57 1.53
N ARG A 420 -29.00 -10.41 0.87
CA ARG A 420 -30.02 -9.35 0.90
C ARG A 420 -29.91 -8.40 -0.29
N PRO A 421 -30.98 -7.65 -0.62
CA PRO A 421 -30.92 -6.57 -1.59
C PRO A 421 -29.87 -5.51 -1.24
N VAL A 422 -29.06 -5.10 -2.23
CA VAL A 422 -28.02 -4.08 -2.06
C VAL A 422 -28.02 -3.14 -3.27
N SER A 423 -27.94 -1.84 -3.02
CA SER A 423 -27.89 -0.78 -4.04
C SER A 423 -26.85 0.32 -3.72
N THR A 424 -26.54 0.51 -2.44
CA THR A 424 -25.60 1.54 -1.95
C THR A 424 -24.31 0.94 -1.39
N ASP A 425 -23.27 1.77 -1.29
CA ASP A 425 -21.97 1.41 -0.70
C ASP A 425 -22.15 1.02 0.78
N GLU A 426 -22.97 1.78 1.51
CA GLU A 426 -23.29 1.54 2.92
C GLU A 426 -23.97 0.19 3.11
N GLN A 427 -24.94 -0.17 2.26
CA GLN A 427 -25.61 -1.49 2.33
C GLN A 427 -24.65 -2.65 2.09
N ALA A 428 -23.71 -2.51 1.15
CA ALA A 428 -22.66 -3.51 0.90
C ALA A 428 -21.71 -3.63 2.10
N GLN A 429 -21.26 -2.50 2.65
CA GLN A 429 -20.41 -2.48 3.84
C GLN A 429 -21.11 -3.10 5.04
N ASP A 430 -22.37 -2.76 5.29
CA ASP A 430 -23.15 -3.34 6.38
C ASP A 430 -23.30 -4.85 6.22
N LEU A 431 -23.37 -5.38 4.98
CA LEU A 431 -23.42 -6.82 4.75
C LEU A 431 -22.14 -7.50 5.21
N GLY A 432 -20.99 -6.92 4.84
CA GLY A 432 -19.68 -7.37 5.31
C GLY A 432 -19.52 -7.27 6.83
N ARG A 433 -19.96 -6.14 7.41
CA ARG A 433 -19.90 -5.87 8.85
C ARG A 433 -20.76 -6.86 9.65
N GLU A 434 -21.96 -7.14 9.17
CA GLU A 434 -22.87 -8.10 9.79
C GLU A 434 -22.28 -9.52 9.74
N MET A 435 -21.78 -9.96 8.58
CA MET A 435 -21.10 -11.25 8.44
C MET A 435 -19.93 -11.36 9.42
N GLY A 436 -19.11 -10.32 9.51
CA GLY A 436 -17.97 -10.29 10.45
C GLY A 436 -18.42 -10.43 11.91
N LYS A 437 -19.48 -9.72 12.32
CA LYS A 437 -20.05 -9.84 13.67
C LYS A 437 -20.59 -11.25 13.96
N ARG A 438 -21.27 -11.89 12.99
CA ARG A 438 -21.78 -13.26 13.15
C ARG A 438 -20.63 -14.26 13.36
N LEU A 439 -19.57 -14.17 12.56
CA LEU A 439 -18.38 -14.99 12.73
C LEU A 439 -17.71 -14.77 14.09
N LEU A 440 -17.55 -13.52 14.53
CA LEU A 440 -16.96 -13.21 15.84
C LEU A 440 -17.83 -13.67 17.02
N SER A 441 -19.13 -13.85 16.82
CA SER A 441 -20.06 -14.36 17.83
C SER A 441 -20.09 -15.88 17.94
N SER A 442 -19.59 -16.62 16.93
CA SER A 442 -19.39 -18.06 17.01
C SER A 442 -18.08 -18.36 17.75
N PRO A 443 -18.11 -19.05 18.91
CA PRO A 443 -16.90 -19.44 19.62
C PRO A 443 -15.94 -20.27 18.77
N GLU A 444 -16.48 -21.15 17.92
CA GLU A 444 -15.70 -22.01 17.02
C GLU A 444 -14.98 -21.17 15.97
N ALA A 445 -15.69 -20.28 15.27
CA ALA A 445 -15.09 -19.42 14.26
C ALA A 445 -14.07 -18.46 14.88
N LEU A 446 -14.39 -17.87 16.03
CA LEU A 446 -13.48 -16.99 16.77
C LEU A 446 -12.19 -17.72 17.16
N SER A 447 -12.28 -18.99 17.58
CA SER A 447 -11.10 -19.79 17.92
C SER A 447 -10.20 -20.02 16.70
N MET A 448 -10.78 -20.31 15.53
CA MET A 448 -10.05 -20.51 14.27
C MET A 448 -9.38 -19.22 13.80
N LEU A 449 -10.07 -18.08 13.90
CA LEU A 449 -9.54 -16.78 13.47
C LEU A 449 -8.38 -16.29 14.37
N ARG A 450 -8.36 -16.70 15.65
CA ARG A 450 -7.31 -16.35 16.63
C ARG A 450 -6.17 -17.35 16.72
N ALA A 451 -6.38 -18.62 16.36
CA ALA A 451 -5.34 -19.64 16.43
C ALA A 451 -4.18 -19.38 15.45
N SER A 452 -4.39 -18.52 14.45
CA SER A 452 -3.41 -18.18 13.41
C SER A 452 -2.81 -16.77 13.52
N SER A 453 -3.16 -15.99 14.56
CA SER A 453 -2.72 -14.60 14.75
C SER A 453 -1.46 -14.45 15.61
#